data_AF-A0A8K0KAF3-F1
#
_entry.id   AF-A0A8K0KAF3-F1
#
_cell.length_a   1.000
_cell.length_b   1.000
_cell.length_c   1.000
_cell.angle_alpha   90.00
_cell.angle_beta   90.00
_cell.angle_gamma   90.00
#
_symmetry.space_group_name_H-M   'P 1'
#
loop_
_entity.id
_entity.type
_entity.pdbx_description
1 polymer ?
#
loop_
_entity_poly.entity_id
_entity_poly.type
_entity_poly.pdbx_seq_one_letter_code
_entity_poly.pdbx_strand_id
1 'polypeptide(L)'
;MSFINGPSYVDVVLNIFRRFMNQKMASRVFVHGRNVESFHKIVPADILPEEYGGKKGKLVDLIEHWKRRVMEKRDWFLEDEKYKAQQ
;
A
#
# COMPACT_ATOMS: atom_id res chain seq x y z
N MET A 1 0.23 7.61 0.16
CA MET A 1 0.60 6.47 -0.68
C MET A 1 2.08 6.58 -0.94
N SER A 2 2.84 5.57 -0.53
CA SER A 2 4.30 5.56 -0.61
C SER A 2 4.74 4.44 -1.53
N PHE A 3 5.53 4.77 -2.54
CA PHE A 3 6.14 3.82 -3.47
C PHE A 3 7.61 3.66 -3.09
N ILE A 4 8.11 2.43 -2.96
CA ILE A 4 9.49 2.12 -2.54
C ILE A 4 10.06 1.09 -3.52
N ASN A 5 11.37 1.14 -3.78
CA ASN A 5 12.05 0.19 -4.68
C ASN A 5 11.43 0.11 -6.10
N GLY A 6 10.85 1.21 -6.57
CA GLY A 6 10.32 1.30 -7.92
C GLY A 6 11.44 1.40 -8.99
N PRO A 7 11.24 0.84 -10.19
CA PRO A 7 12.10 1.12 -11.33
C PRO A 7 11.99 2.60 -11.76
N SER A 8 13.00 3.11 -12.48
CA SER A 8 13.13 4.53 -12.83
C SER A 8 11.96 5.14 -13.60
N TYR A 9 11.14 4.32 -14.27
CA TYR A 9 9.96 4.78 -15.02
C TYR A 9 8.72 5.02 -14.14
N VAL A 10 8.73 4.63 -12.86
CA VAL A 10 7.58 4.80 -11.94
C VAL A 10 7.19 6.28 -11.79
N ASP A 11 8.17 7.18 -11.75
CA ASP A 11 7.91 8.62 -11.67
C ASP A 11 7.16 9.14 -12.91
N VAL A 12 7.46 8.60 -14.09
CA VAL A 12 6.78 8.99 -15.33
C VAL A 12 5.30 8.61 -15.28
N VAL A 13 5.02 7.36 -14.88
CA VAL A 13 3.66 6.84 -14.76
C VAL A 13 2.88 7.64 -13.71
N LEU A 14 3.46 7.87 -12.53
CA LEU A 14 2.80 8.62 -11.47
C LEU A 14 2.57 10.09 -11.83
N ASN A 15 3.44 10.72 -12.62
CA ASN A 15 3.23 12.07 -13.11
C ASN A 15 2.03 12.18 -14.06
N ILE A 16 1.75 11.14 -14.85
CA ILE A 16 0.53 11.07 -15.66
C ILE A 16 -0.69 10.93 -14.75
N PHE A 17 -0.66 9.99 -13.79
CA PHE A 17 -1.77 9.78 -12.85
C PHE A 17 -2.04 11.02 -11.97
N ARG A 18 -1.00 11.79 -11.62
CA ARG A 18 -1.13 13.05 -10.86
C ARG A 18 -2.05 14.06 -11.54
N ARG A 19 -2.15 14.06 -12.87
CA ARG A 19 -3.05 14.96 -13.61
C ARG A 19 -4.53 14.64 -13.40
N PHE A 20 -4.84 13.41 -13.03
CA PHE A 20 -6.21 12.96 -12.74
C PHE A 20 -6.56 13.04 -11.25
N MET A 21 -5.58 13.32 -10.39
CA MET A 21 -5.77 13.43 -8.95
C MET A 21 -6.10 14.87 -8.55
N ASN A 22 -6.98 15.03 -7.56
CA ASN A 22 -7.14 16.32 -6.89
C ASN A 22 -5.88 16.67 -6.07
N GLN A 23 -5.67 17.95 -5.76
CA GLN A 23 -4.48 18.42 -5.06
C GLN A 23 -4.26 17.71 -3.71
N LYS A 24 -5.34 17.43 -2.98
CA LYS A 24 -5.29 16.71 -1.70
C LYS A 24 -4.73 15.29 -1.87
N MET A 25 -5.13 14.57 -2.92
CA MET A 25 -4.67 13.21 -3.18
C MET A 25 -3.25 13.20 -3.75
N ALA A 26 -2.94 14.11 -4.68
CA ALA A 26 -1.61 14.25 -5.25
C ALA A 26 -0.53 14.59 -4.20
N SER A 27 -0.87 15.44 -3.20
CA SER A 27 0.05 15.78 -2.09
C SER A 27 0.40 14.60 -1.18
N ARG A 28 -0.40 13.52 -1.22
CA ARG A 28 -0.19 12.32 -0.39
C ARG A 28 0.58 11.23 -1.12
N VAL A 29 0.98 11.43 -2.37
CA VAL A 29 1.75 10.46 -3.15
C VAL A 29 3.24 10.76 -3.04
N PHE A 30 3.98 9.86 -2.41
CA PHE A 30 5.41 9.93 -2.19
C PHE A 30 6.12 8.80 -2.94
N VAL A 31 7.16 9.13 -3.69
CA VAL A 31 8.03 8.15 -4.34
C VAL A 31 9.35 8.16 -3.60
N HIS A 32 9.60 7.09 -2.88
CA HIS A 32 10.86 6.80 -2.22
C HIS A 32 11.69 6.02 -3.23
N GLY A 33 12.84 6.56 -3.62
CA GLY A 33 13.79 5.86 -4.50
C GLY A 33 14.38 4.62 -3.83
N ARG A 34 15.64 4.31 -4.11
CA ARG A 34 16.35 3.21 -3.42
C ARG A 34 16.66 3.48 -1.95
N ASN A 35 16.45 4.71 -1.46
CA ASN A 35 16.72 5.07 -0.08
C ASN A 35 15.45 4.94 0.80
N VAL A 36 15.45 3.91 1.66
CA VAL A 36 14.39 3.57 2.61
C VAL A 36 14.33 4.56 3.80
N GLU A 37 15.37 5.36 4.05
CA GLU A 37 15.38 6.36 5.13
C GLU A 37 14.27 7.41 4.96
N SER A 38 13.98 7.81 3.73
CA SER A 38 12.90 8.75 3.43
C SER A 38 11.52 8.17 3.75
N PHE A 39 11.37 6.84 3.72
CA PHE A 39 10.15 6.14 4.07
C PHE A 39 9.99 6.05 5.60
N HIS A 40 11.07 5.79 6.33
CA HIS A 40 11.05 5.73 7.80
C HIS A 40 10.73 7.07 8.49
N LYS A 41 10.87 8.21 7.79
CA LYS A 41 10.39 9.52 8.26
C LYS A 41 8.85 9.63 8.28
N ILE A 42 8.18 8.82 7.48
CA ILE A 42 6.71 8.83 7.35
C ILE A 42 6.10 7.66 8.14
N VAL A 43 6.77 6.50 8.14
CA VAL A 43 6.28 5.28 8.81
C VAL A 43 7.35 4.77 9.78
N PRO A 44 7.04 4.68 11.09
CA PRO A 44 7.96 4.14 12.08
C PRO A 44 8.47 2.74 11.70
N ALA A 45 9.76 2.49 11.89
CA ALA A 45 10.39 1.21 11.53
C ALA A 45 9.92 0.05 12.42
N ASP A 46 9.65 0.31 13.70
CA ASP A 46 9.23 -0.67 14.69
C ASP A 46 7.94 -1.40 14.33
N ILE A 47 7.04 -0.78 13.56
CA ILE A 47 5.79 -1.40 13.13
C ILE A 47 5.89 -2.18 11.81
N LEU A 48 7.03 -2.11 11.13
CA LEU A 48 7.25 -2.75 9.83
C LEU A 48 7.80 -4.17 9.98
N PRO A 49 7.57 -5.04 8.98
CA PRO A 49 8.26 -6.33 8.90
C PRO A 49 9.78 -6.17 8.74
N GLU A 50 10.51 -7.23 9.09
CA GLU A 50 11.98 -7.30 9.03
C GLU A 50 12.53 -6.97 7.62
N GLU A 51 11.85 -7.43 6.57
CA GLU A 51 12.25 -7.24 5.17
C GLU A 51 12.21 -5.76 4.71
N TYR A 52 11.51 -4.90 5.46
CA TYR A 52 11.46 -3.45 5.23
C TYR A 52 12.28 -2.65 6.27
N GLY A 53 13.18 -3.31 7.00
CA GLY A 53 14.03 -2.67 8.02
C GLY A 53 13.35 -2.50 9.37
N GLY A 54 12.24 -3.20 9.60
CA GLY A 54 11.49 -3.13 10.86
C GLY A 54 11.75 -4.27 11.84
N LYS A 55 10.92 -4.35 12.88
CA LYS A 55 11.04 -5.34 13.96
C LYS A 55 9.76 -6.16 14.19
N LYS A 56 8.72 -5.95 13.39
CA LYS A 56 7.38 -6.55 13.58
C LYS A 56 7.22 -7.86 12.81
N GLY A 57 8.11 -8.81 13.08
CA GLY A 57 8.08 -10.15 12.49
C GLY A 57 8.30 -10.19 10.98
N LYS A 58 8.08 -11.36 10.38
CA LYS A 58 8.32 -11.60 8.95
C LYS A 58 7.13 -11.15 8.10
N LEU A 59 7.42 -10.65 6.90
CA LEU A 59 6.40 -10.26 5.94
C LEU A 59 5.48 -11.44 5.57
N VAL A 60 6.01 -12.65 5.52
CA VAL A 60 5.25 -13.87 5.21
C VAL A 60 4.13 -14.11 6.22
N ASP A 61 4.40 -13.92 7.51
CA ASP A 61 3.41 -14.12 8.57
C ASP A 61 2.28 -13.09 8.46
N LEU A 62 2.63 -11.85 8.10
CA LEU A 62 1.66 -10.77 7.86
C LEU A 62 0.78 -11.08 6.64
N ILE A 63 1.37 -11.57 5.55
CA ILE A 63 0.63 -11.98 4.35
C ILE A 63 -0.38 -13.08 4.70
N GLU A 64 0.06 -14.12 5.41
CA GLU A 64 -0.81 -15.24 5.78
C GLU A 64 -1.93 -14.79 6.73
N HIS A 65 -1.62 -13.91 7.70
CA HIS A 65 -2.61 -13.33 8.60
C HIS A 65 -3.73 -12.62 7.84
N TRP A 66 -3.38 -11.74 6.89
CA TRP A 66 -4.37 -10.98 6.11
C TRP A 66 -5.13 -11.86 5.12
N LYS A 67 -4.44 -12.83 4.49
CA LYS A 67 -5.08 -13.81 3.61
C LYS A 67 -6.15 -14.58 4.35
N ARG A 68 -5.85 -15.10 5.54
CA ARG A 68 -6.83 -15.78 6.39
C ARG A 68 -8.01 -14.88 6.73
N ARG A 69 -7.76 -13.63 7.16
CA ARG A 69 -8.81 -12.67 7.53
C ARG A 69 -9.74 -12.32 6.37
N VAL A 70 -9.21 -12.25 5.15
CA VAL A 70 -10.02 -12.03 3.94
C VAL A 70 -10.85 -13.28 3.62
N MET A 71 -10.27 -14.48 3.73
CA MET A 71 -10.98 -15.75 3.48
C MET A 71 -12.10 -15.99 4.50
N GLU A 72 -11.89 -15.69 5.78
CA GLU A 72 -12.91 -15.79 6.83
C GLU A 72 -14.13 -14.90 6.56
N LYS A 73 -13.92 -13.77 5.88
CA LYS A 73 -14.98 -12.81 5.52
C LYS A 73 -15.49 -12.97 4.10
N ARG A 74 -15.13 -14.07 3.42
CA ARG A 74 -15.48 -14.29 2.01
C ARG A 74 -16.98 -14.12 1.75
N ASP A 75 -17.81 -14.69 2.62
CA ASP A 75 -19.26 -14.65 2.41
C ASP A 75 -19.81 -13.22 2.56
N TRP A 76 -19.26 -12.42 3.48
CA TRP A 76 -19.57 -10.98 3.58
C TRP A 76 -19.22 -10.22 2.29
N PHE A 77 -18.06 -10.51 1.69
CA PHE A 77 -17.66 -9.90 0.40
C PHE A 77 -18.56 -10.33 -0.76
N LEU A 78 -19.00 -11.58 -0.79
CA LEU A 78 -19.91 -12.10 -1.82
C LEU A 78 -21.34 -11.56 -1.67
N GLU A 79 -21.76 -11.30 -0.43
CA GLU A 79 -23.03 -10.62 -0.17
C GLU A 79 -22.97 -9.15 -0.59
N ASP A 80 -21.89 -8.43 -0.30
CA ASP A 80 -21.68 -7.05 -0.77
C ASP A 80 -21.78 -6.93 -2.30
N GLU A 81 -21.27 -7.91 -3.04
CA GLU A 81 -21.35 -7.94 -4.51
C GLU A 81 -22.81 -7.98 -5.01
N LYS A 82 -23.73 -8.60 -4.27
CA LYS A 82 -25.15 -8.67 -4.63
C LYS A 82 -25.86 -7.31 -4.54
N TYR A 83 -25.29 -6.35 -3.81
CA TYR A 83 -25.85 -5.02 -3.63
C TYR A 83 -25.24 -3.97 -4.58
N LYS A 84 -24.33 -4.36 -5.49
CA LYS A 84 -23.68 -3.44 -6.45
C LYS A 84 -24.54 -3.03 -7.66
N ALA A 85 -25.85 -3.30 -7.63
CA ALA A 85 -26.79 -2.85 -8.64
C ALA A 85 -27.86 -1.96 -7.99
N GLN A 86 -27.55 -0.68 -7.78
CA GLN A 86 -28.48 0.47 -7.72
C GLN A 86 -27.75 1.76 -7.29
N GLN A 87 -26.78 2.24 -8.09
CA GLN A 87 -26.40 3.67 -8.19
C GLN A 87 -25.90 3.97 -9.60
#